data_AF-A0A7V4F108-F1
#
_entry.id   AF-A0A7V4F108-F1
#
_cell.length_a   1.000
_cell.length_b   1.000
_cell.length_c   1.000
_cell.angle_alpha   90.00
_cell.angle_beta   90.00
_cell.angle_gamma   90.00
#
_symmetry.space_group_name_H-M   'P 1'
#
loop_
_entity.id
_entity.type
_entity.pdbx_description
1 polymer ?
#
loop_
_entity_poly.entity_id
_entity_poly.type
_entity_poly.pdbx_seq_one_letter_code
_entity_poly.pdbx_strand_id
1 'polypeptide(L)'
;MSQLQIVEASAGSGKTHRLVFEYLRLLLMHPDNYRHTLAVTFTNKATEEMKSRIIDEISLLQHICDNSCTPSCNKISVHRQALTDQLKIADDE
;
A
#
# COMPACT_ATOMS: atom_id res chain seq x y z
N MET A 1 -10.13 -20.42 -11.20
CA MET A 1 -10.24 -19.48 -12.34
C MET A 1 -9.91 -18.10 -11.82
N SER A 2 -8.86 -17.44 -12.31
CA SER A 2 -8.59 -16.04 -11.98
C SER A 2 -9.60 -15.15 -12.70
N GLN A 3 -10.30 -14.30 -11.96
CA GLN A 3 -11.28 -13.36 -12.53
C GLN A 3 -10.57 -12.03 -12.84
N LEU A 4 -10.64 -11.57 -14.09
CA LEU A 4 -10.20 -10.24 -14.47
C LEU A 4 -11.23 -9.22 -13.97
N GLN A 5 -10.80 -8.25 -13.16
CA GLN A 5 -11.62 -7.12 -12.74
C GLN A 5 -11.21 -5.86 -13.51
N ILE A 6 -12.16 -5.29 -14.25
CA ILE A 6 -11.97 -4.03 -14.97
C ILE A 6 -12.74 -2.95 -14.22
N VAL A 7 -12.06 -1.87 -13.85
CA VAL A 7 -12.64 -0.73 -13.15
C VAL A 7 -12.57 0.49 -14.07
N GLU A 8 -13.71 0.95 -14.56
CA GLU A 8 -13.84 2.21 -15.27
C GLU A 8 -14.00 3.37 -14.29
N ALA A 9 -13.38 4.50 -14.58
CA ALA A 9 -13.44 5.63 -13.67
C ALA A 9 -13.11 6.97 -14.36
N SER A 10 -14.02 7.94 -14.21
CA SER A 10 -13.95 9.29 -14.79
C SER A 10 -12.86 10.16 -14.16
N ALA A 11 -12.52 11.30 -14.77
CA ALA A 11 -11.65 12.29 -14.13
C ALA A 11 -12.20 12.69 -12.74
N GLY A 12 -11.31 12.86 -11.75
CA GLY A 12 -11.70 13.26 -10.39
C GLY A 12 -12.38 12.18 -9.52
N SER A 13 -12.63 10.98 -10.03
CA SER A 13 -13.34 9.90 -9.30
C SER A 13 -12.52 9.15 -8.25
N GLY A 14 -11.29 9.58 -7.97
CA GLY A 14 -10.44 8.91 -6.96
C GLY A 14 -9.84 7.57 -7.39
N LYS A 15 -9.66 7.32 -8.70
CA LYS A 15 -9.02 6.11 -9.26
C LYS A 15 -7.78 5.65 -8.48
N THR A 16 -6.81 6.54 -8.36
CA THR A 16 -5.52 6.26 -7.71
C THR A 16 -5.72 5.89 -6.25
N HIS A 17 -6.64 6.57 -5.55
CA HIS A 17 -6.96 6.28 -4.16
C HIS A 17 -7.55 4.87 -3.98
N ARG A 18 -8.43 4.45 -4.90
CA ARG A 18 -8.97 3.09 -4.89
C ARG A 18 -7.90 2.03 -5.13
N LEU A 19 -6.98 2.27 -6.06
CA LEU A 19 -5.87 1.34 -6.34
C LEU A 19 -4.92 1.22 -5.13
N VAL A 20 -4.59 2.33 -4.48
CA VAL A 20 -3.79 2.33 -3.23
C VAL A 20 -4.50 1.50 -2.15
N PHE A 21 -5.80 1.71 -1.96
CA PHE A 21 -6.58 0.95 -0.98
C PHE A 21 -6.60 -0.56 -1.28
N GLU A 22 -6.80 -0.98 -2.53
CA GLU A 22 -6.77 -2.41 -2.89
C GLU A 22 -5.38 -3.00 -2.71
N TYR A 23 -4.32 -2.25 -3.03
CA TYR A 23 -2.96 -2.70 -2.77
C TYR A 23 -2.72 -2.93 -1.28
N LEU A 24 -3.09 -1.96 -0.44
CA LEU A 24 -2.99 -2.07 1.03
C LEU A 24 -3.83 -3.24 1.56
N ARG A 25 -5.03 -3.46 1.01
CA ARG A 25 -5.88 -4.59 1.40
C ARG A 25 -5.22 -5.92 1.11
N LEU A 26 -4.65 -6.10 -0.09
CA LEU A 26 -3.91 -7.32 -0.46
C LEU A 26 -2.69 -7.51 0.45
N LEU A 27 -1.98 -6.42 0.72
CA LEU A 27 -0.80 -6.40 1.58
C LEU A 27 -1.12 -6.82 3.02
N LEU A 28 -2.20 -6.27 3.61
CA LEU A 28 -2.61 -6.57 4.99
C LEU A 28 -3.18 -7.97 5.13
N MET A 29 -3.84 -8.50 4.09
CA MET A 29 -4.33 -9.88 4.08
C MET A 29 -3.21 -10.91 4.00
N HIS A 30 -2.19 -10.62 3.17
CA HIS A 30 -1.07 -11.51 2.93
C HIS A 30 0.24 -10.71 2.91
N PRO A 31 0.86 -10.50 4.07
CA PRO A 31 2.02 -9.63 4.21
C PRO A 31 3.24 -10.05 3.38
N ASP A 32 3.33 -11.31 2.95
CA ASP A 32 4.41 -11.82 2.10
C ASP A 32 4.14 -11.60 0.59
N ASN A 33 2.91 -11.25 0.20
CA ASN A 33 2.51 -11.13 -1.21
C ASN A 33 2.93 -9.81 -1.86
N TYR A 34 3.52 -8.87 -1.13
CA TYR A 34 4.06 -7.62 -1.72
C TYR A 34 5.09 -7.90 -2.82
N ARG A 35 5.89 -8.96 -2.68
CA ARG A 35 6.86 -9.41 -3.71
C ARG A 35 6.20 -10.06 -4.92
N HIS A 36 4.94 -10.47 -4.80
CA HIS A 36 4.15 -11.14 -5.83
C HIS A 36 3.06 -10.24 -6.43
N THR A 37 2.98 -8.98 -5.99
CA THR A 37 1.98 -8.00 -6.46
C THR A 37 2.67 -6.93 -7.30
N LEU A 38 2.39 -6.90 -8.60
CA LEU A 38 2.93 -5.90 -9.52
C LEU A 38 1.87 -4.82 -9.79
N ALA A 39 2.17 -3.59 -9.42
CA ALA A 39 1.42 -2.41 -9.82
C ALA A 39 2.17 -1.68 -10.95
N VAL A 40 1.47 -1.31 -12.01
CA VAL A 40 2.04 -0.63 -13.18
C VAL A 40 1.23 0.64 -13.45
N THR A 41 1.92 1.74 -13.78
CA THR A 41 1.29 3.01 -14.16
C THR A 41 1.84 3.48 -15.50
N PHE A 42 1.23 4.51 -16.09
CA PHE A 42 1.67 5.07 -17.37
C PHE A 42 2.95 5.93 -17.25
N THR A 43 3.23 6.52 -16.09
CA THR A 43 4.37 7.43 -15.89
C THR A 43 5.07 7.17 -14.57
N ASN A 44 6.39 7.37 -14.53
CA ASN A 44 7.18 7.22 -13.30
C ASN A 44 6.66 8.12 -12.17
N LYS A 45 6.28 9.37 -12.49
CA LYS A 45 5.70 10.30 -11.53
C LYS A 45 4.41 9.76 -10.88
N ALA A 46 3.55 9.09 -11.65
CA ALA A 46 2.35 8.46 -11.10
C ALA A 46 2.70 7.25 -10.22
N THR A 47 3.76 6.50 -10.57
CA THR A 47 4.29 5.42 -9.72
C THR A 47 4.81 5.96 -8.40
N GLU A 48 5.63 7.02 -8.42
CA GLU A 48 6.16 7.68 -7.22
C GLU A 48 5.03 8.20 -6.33
N GLU A 49 4.04 8.89 -6.92
CA GLU A 49 2.88 9.38 -6.17
C GLU A 49 2.07 8.25 -5.53
N MET A 50 1.84 7.16 -6.25
CA MET A 50 1.12 5.99 -5.72
C MET A 50 1.92 5.32 -4.59
N LYS A 51 3.24 5.24 -4.73
CA LYS A 51 4.14 4.67 -3.74
C LYS A 51 4.15 5.49 -2.44
N SER A 52 4.31 6.81 -2.52
CA SER A 52 4.30 7.69 -1.34
C SER A 52 2.99 7.55 -0.58
N ARG A 53 1.85 7.57 -1.27
CA ARG A 53 0.53 7.37 -0.64
C ARG A 53 0.43 6.04 0.12
N ILE A 54 0.95 4.94 -0.44
CA ILE A 54 0.94 3.62 0.23
C ILE A 54 1.75 3.69 1.54
N ILE A 55 2.93 4.30 1.50
CA ILE A 55 3.84 4.41 2.65
C ILE A 55 3.23 5.31 3.74
N ASP A 56 2.63 6.44 3.34
CA ASP A 56 1.98 7.38 4.25
C ASP A 56 0.82 6.70 4.99
N GLU A 57 -0.02 5.94 4.27
CA GLU A 57 -1.16 5.24 4.86
C GLU A 57 -0.71 4.16 5.85
N ILE A 58 0.34 3.40 5.51
CA ILE A 58 0.93 2.40 6.42
C ILE A 58 1.47 3.07 7.70
N SER A 59 2.14 4.22 7.54
CA SER A 59 2.70 4.98 8.66
C SER A 59 1.59 5.50 9.58
N LEU A 60 0.50 6.02 9.00
CA LEU A 60 -0.68 6.45 9.75
C LEU A 60 -1.31 5.29 10.52
N LEU A 61 -1.49 4.13 9.89
CA LEU A 61 -2.06 2.94 10.52
C LEU A 61 -1.21 2.47 11.72
N GLN A 62 0.12 2.53 11.62
CA GLN A 62 1.03 2.19 12.73
C GLN A 62 0.86 3.15 13.91
N HIS A 63 0.84 4.46 13.66
CA HIS A 63 0.65 5.46 14.71
C HIS A 63 -0.70 5.34 15.42
N ILE A 64 -1.77 4.95 14.72
CA ILE A 64 -3.08 4.72 15.32
C ILE A 64 -3.05 3.49 16.26
N CYS A 65 -2.33 2.44 15.85
CA CYS A 65 -2.20 1.21 16.65
C CYS A 65 -1.41 1.46 17.95
N ASP A 66 -0.40 2.33 17.94
CA ASP A 66 0.38 2.68 19.13
C ASP A 66 -0.44 3.44 20.18
N ASN A 67 -1.41 4.26 19.74
CA ASN A 67 -2.20 5.13 20.62
C ASN A 67 -3.50 4.48 21.14
N SER A 68 -3.88 3.30 20.64
CA SER A 68 -5.12 2.60 21.03
C SER A 68 -4.84 1.14 21.38
N CYS A 69 -4.03 0.94 22.43
CA CYS A 69 -3.67 -0.39 22.89
C CYS A 69 -4.89 -1.17 23.43
N THR A 70 -5.38 -2.10 22.63
CA THR A 70 -6.05 -3.32 23.09
C THR A 70 -5.22 -4.54 22.66
N PRO A 71 -5.21 -5.65 23.42
CA PRO A 71 -4.23 -6.74 23.27
C PRO A 71 -4.32 -7.57 21.97
N SER A 72 -5.21 -7.21 21.03
CA SER A 72 -5.41 -7.93 19.76
C SER A 72 -4.57 -7.38 18.60
N CYS A 73 -3.78 -6.33 18.80
CA CYS A 73 -3.04 -5.61 17.74
C CYS A 73 -1.79 -6.34 17.21
N ASN A 74 -1.67 -7.65 17.43
CA ASN A 74 -0.43 -8.41 17.23
C ASN A 74 -0.13 -8.82 15.76
N LYS A 75 -0.79 -8.23 14.76
CA LYS A 75 -0.60 -8.60 13.34
C LYS A 75 -0.03 -7.50 12.45
N ILE A 76 0.01 -6.25 12.90
CA ILE A 76 0.51 -5.12 12.10
C ILE A 76 1.97 -4.79 12.46
N SER A 77 2.37 -5.00 13.72
CA SER A 77 3.68 -4.61 14.26
C SER A 77 4.87 -5.35 13.63
N VAL A 78 4.68 -6.56 13.10
CA VAL A 78 5.78 -7.44 12.65
C VAL A 78 6.31 -7.06 11.26
N HIS A 79 5.55 -6.33 10.44
CA HIS A 79 5.87 -6.20 9.01
C HIS A 79 6.38 -4.82 8.54
N ARG A 80 6.53 -3.85 9.45
CA ARG A 80 7.00 -2.49 9.14
C ARG A 80 8.38 -2.50 8.47
N GLN A 81 9.36 -3.16 9.07
CA GLN A 81 10.75 -3.08 8.62
C GLN A 81 10.95 -3.72 7.23
N ALA A 82 10.28 -4.85 6.95
CA ALA A 82 10.40 -5.56 5.69
C ALA A 82 9.82 -4.80 4.49
N LEU A 83 8.79 -3.98 4.72
CA LEU A 83 8.11 -3.21 3.68
C LEU A 83 8.84 -1.89 3.39
N THR A 84 9.30 -1.18 4.42
CA THR A 84 10.06 0.07 4.26
C THR A 84 11.42 -0.15 3.60
N ASP A 85 12.11 -1.24 3.94
CA ASP A 85 13.44 -1.56 3.38
C ASP A 85 13.38 -1.97 1.89
N GLN A 86 12.21 -2.42 1.39
CA GLN A 86 12.05 -2.91 0.02
C GLN A 86 11.22 -2.01 -0.89
N LEU A 87 10.33 -1.18 -0.34
CA LEU A 87 9.84 0.02 -1.01
C LEU A 87 10.92 1.11 -0.96
N LYS A 88 12.18 0.77 -1.33
CA LYS A 88 13.35 1.66 -1.34
C LYS A 88 12.93 3.03 -1.84
N ILE A 89 12.78 3.99 -0.95
CA ILE A 89 12.90 5.40 -1.30
C ILE A 89 14.39 5.53 -1.58
N ALA A 90 14.77 5.31 -2.84
CA ALA A 90 15.89 6.06 -3.35
C ALA A 90 15.36 7.50 -3.34
N ASP A 91 15.76 8.25 -2.32
CA ASP A 91 15.85 9.69 -2.46
C ASP A 91 16.90 9.88 -3.57
N ASP A 92 16.43 9.83 -4.83
CA ASP A 92 17.24 10.18 -5.99
C ASP A 92 17.46 11.70 -5.90
N GLU A 93 18.63 12.07 -5.37
CA GLU A 93 19.35 13.27 -5.80
C GLU A 93 19.64 13.21 -7.31
#